data_AF-A0A2K9J4E7-F1
#
_entry.id   AF-A0A2K9J4E7-F1
#
_cell.length_a   1.000
_cell.length_b   1.000
_cell.length_c   1.000
_cell.angle_alpha   90.00
_cell.angle_beta   90.00
_cell.angle_gamma   90.00
#
_symmetry.space_group_name_H-M   'P 1'
#
loop_
_entity.id
_entity.type
_entity.pdbx_description
1 polymer ?
#
loop_
_entity_poly.entity_id
_entity_poly.type
_entity_poly.pdbx_seq_one_letter_code
_entity_poly.pdbx_strand_id
1 'polypeptide(L)'
;MSFNNISLSSIVWKQYQYKQKSYVGMYMSLMVLQLIAILISIEGTLYTGETTDVFTLNMHQYSADVAFFFTVIWGGISAILLTTKGYWIENFMFVTNRLSNHLANIALLTTVSIVGGITALLTKYVNVVIHYILRDEPIIQLSTLESSELIVGVLTMIFYILLASAIGYVYGIILQWNRFIAIVIPILLVGLSFGIGYIDLYATMYDFYLQETSFLLFIIKMLVTISVLFGLAIVLSNRKEELK
;
A
#
# COMPACT_ATOMS: atom_id res chain seq x y z
N MET A 1 33.82 -23.07 21.07
CA MET A 1 32.52 -22.76 20.44
C MET A 1 32.81 -22.36 19.00
N SER A 2 32.33 -23.14 18.03
CA SER A 2 32.60 -22.92 16.61
C SER A 2 31.91 -21.64 16.13
N PHE A 3 32.67 -20.72 15.54
CA PHE A 3 32.15 -19.60 14.76
C PHE A 3 31.51 -20.15 13.49
N ASN A 4 30.30 -20.69 13.62
CA ASN A 4 29.47 -20.98 12.47
C ASN A 4 29.03 -19.62 11.92
N ASN A 5 29.58 -19.20 10.77
CA ASN A 5 29.20 -17.95 10.12
C ASN A 5 27.71 -18.02 9.76
N ILE A 6 26.85 -17.54 10.66
CA ILE A 6 25.42 -17.49 10.42
C ILE A 6 25.20 -16.56 9.23
N SER A 7 24.70 -17.11 8.12
CA SER A 7 24.50 -16.35 6.90
C SER A 7 23.42 -15.29 7.10
N LEU A 8 23.61 -14.09 6.53
CA LEU A 8 22.67 -12.97 6.64
C LEU A 8 21.26 -13.37 6.17
N SER A 9 21.16 -14.17 5.11
CA SER A 9 19.89 -14.71 4.61
C SER A 9 19.14 -15.52 5.67
N SER A 10 19.83 -16.41 6.39
CA SER A 10 19.21 -17.22 7.45
C SER A 10 18.69 -16.36 8.62
N ILE A 11 19.37 -15.26 8.93
CA ILE A 11 18.96 -14.29 9.96
C ILE A 11 17.72 -13.53 9.49
N VAL A 12 17.74 -13.01 8.27
CA VAL A 12 16.60 -12.28 7.67
C VAL A 12 15.36 -13.17 7.63
N TRP A 13 15.49 -14.42 7.22
CA TRP A 13 14.36 -15.35 7.15
C TRP A 13 13.74 -15.63 8.51
N LYS A 14 14.57 -15.88 9.53
CA LYS A 14 14.09 -16.10 10.91
C LYS A 14 13.39 -14.84 11.46
N GLN A 15 13.95 -13.66 11.23
CA GLN A 15 13.32 -12.40 11.64
C GLN A 15 12.00 -12.17 10.91
N TYR A 16 11.96 -12.44 9.61
CA TYR A 16 10.74 -12.35 8.82
C TYR A 16 9.64 -13.28 9.37
N GLN A 17 9.95 -14.55 9.64
CA GLN A 17 8.99 -15.50 10.22
C GLN A 17 8.51 -15.08 11.61
N TYR A 18 9.40 -14.54 12.45
CA TYR A 18 9.02 -14.00 13.74
C TYR A 18 8.08 -12.80 13.60
N LYS A 19 8.41 -11.84 12.73
CA LYS A 19 7.56 -10.67 12.45
C LYS A 19 6.20 -11.09 11.90
N GLN A 20 6.12 -12.10 11.05
CA GLN A 20 4.81 -12.60 10.59
C GLN A 20 3.90 -13.02 11.74
N LYS A 21 4.45 -13.60 12.81
CA LYS A 21 3.70 -14.05 13.99
C LYS A 21 3.42 -12.93 14.99
N SER A 22 4.37 -12.01 15.19
CA SER A 22 4.20 -10.91 16.14
C SER A 22 3.24 -9.83 15.62
N TYR A 23 3.18 -9.63 14.29
CA TYR A 23 2.38 -8.59 13.67
C TYR A 23 1.04 -9.10 13.13
N VAL A 24 0.46 -10.13 13.74
CA VAL A 24 -0.89 -10.62 13.40
C VAL A 24 -1.94 -9.51 13.50
N GLY A 25 -1.76 -8.55 14.41
CA GLY A 25 -2.60 -7.36 14.51
C GLY A 25 -2.65 -6.51 13.22
N MET A 26 -1.57 -6.50 12.42
CA MET A 26 -1.54 -5.83 11.12
C MET A 26 -2.55 -6.50 10.17
N TYR A 27 -2.53 -7.83 10.07
CA TYR A 27 -3.51 -8.56 9.26
C TYR A 27 -4.94 -8.37 9.74
N MET A 28 -5.18 -8.38 11.05
CA MET A 28 -6.50 -8.10 11.61
C MET A 28 -6.99 -6.69 11.25
N SER A 29 -6.11 -5.69 11.32
CA SER A 29 -6.46 -4.32 10.94
C SER A 29 -6.82 -4.20 9.45
N LEU A 30 -6.10 -4.92 8.56
CA LEU A 30 -6.44 -5.01 7.14
C LEU A 30 -7.82 -5.64 6.94
N MET A 31 -8.10 -6.76 7.60
CA MET A 31 -9.40 -7.43 7.50
C MET A 31 -10.55 -6.51 7.91
N VAL A 32 -10.43 -5.83 9.05
CA VAL A 32 -11.44 -4.86 9.52
C VAL A 32 -11.64 -3.75 8.49
N LEU A 33 -10.56 -3.24 7.92
CA LEU A 33 -10.61 -2.19 6.91
C LEU A 33 -11.28 -2.67 5.60
N GLN A 34 -11.05 -3.91 5.17
CA GLN A 34 -11.75 -4.48 4.01
C GLN A 34 -13.25 -4.64 4.29
N LEU A 35 -13.64 -5.07 5.51
CA LEU A 35 -15.05 -5.15 5.89
C LEU A 35 -15.72 -3.78 5.88
N ILE A 36 -15.05 -2.74 6.38
CA ILE A 36 -15.55 -1.35 6.32
C ILE A 36 -15.71 -0.92 4.86
N ALA A 37 -14.75 -1.22 3.99
CA ALA A 37 -14.82 -0.87 2.57
C ALA A 37 -15.98 -1.58 1.85
N ILE A 38 -16.23 -2.85 2.17
CA ILE A 38 -17.42 -3.60 1.71
C ILE A 38 -18.68 -2.86 2.14
N LEU A 39 -18.84 -2.56 3.44
CA LEU A 39 -20.03 -1.90 3.98
C LEU A 39 -20.31 -0.54 3.33
N ILE A 40 -19.27 0.28 3.13
CA ILE A 40 -19.41 1.59 2.48
C ILE A 40 -19.83 1.45 1.01
N SER A 41 -19.41 0.37 0.34
CA SER A 41 -19.63 0.15 -1.09
C SER A 41 -20.93 -0.62 -1.41
N ILE A 42 -21.77 -0.93 -0.41
CA ILE A 42 -23.02 -1.70 -0.59
C ILE A 42 -24.00 -1.01 -1.55
N GLU A 43 -24.13 0.32 -1.44
CA GLU A 43 -25.02 1.11 -2.31
C GLU A 43 -24.40 1.45 -3.68
N GLY A 44 -23.22 0.88 -3.97
CA GLY A 44 -22.42 1.23 -5.13
C GLY A 44 -21.44 2.37 -4.82
N THR A 45 -20.37 2.43 -5.61
CA THR A 45 -19.32 3.45 -5.47
C THR A 45 -19.63 4.73 -6.23
N LEU A 46 -20.47 4.66 -7.26
CA LEU A 46 -20.96 5.80 -8.02
C LEU A 46 -22.45 5.60 -8.30
N TYR A 47 -23.24 6.65 -8.07
CA TYR A 47 -24.65 6.71 -8.42
C TYR A 47 -24.83 7.69 -9.57
N THR A 48 -25.44 7.22 -10.65
CA THR A 48 -25.76 8.01 -11.84
C THR A 48 -27.25 7.87 -12.13
N GLY A 49 -27.99 8.96 -11.96
CA GLY A 49 -29.41 9.04 -12.27
C GLY A 49 -29.63 9.94 -13.47
N GLU A 50 -30.24 9.41 -14.53
CA GLU A 50 -30.72 10.19 -15.66
C GLU A 50 -32.25 10.11 -15.72
N THR A 51 -32.89 11.28 -15.66
CA THR A 51 -34.35 11.38 -15.79
C THR A 51 -34.67 12.05 -17.11
N THR A 52 -35.46 11.38 -17.93
CA THR A 52 -36.12 11.95 -19.11
C THR A 52 -37.62 12.06 -18.85
N ASP A 53 -38.36 12.79 -19.70
CA ASP A 53 -39.82 12.96 -19.57
C ASP A 53 -40.61 11.64 -19.61
N VAL A 54 -39.98 10.54 -20.05
CA VAL A 54 -40.62 9.23 -20.26
C VAL A 54 -40.09 8.15 -19.29
N PHE A 55 -38.84 8.25 -18.84
CA PHE A 55 -38.25 7.26 -17.93
C PHE A 55 -37.17 7.85 -17.03
N THR A 56 -37.03 7.26 -15.84
CA THR A 56 -35.92 7.49 -14.92
C THR A 56 -35.02 6.27 -14.91
N LEU A 57 -33.74 6.48 -15.19
CA LEU A 57 -32.71 5.44 -15.22
C LEU A 57 -31.72 5.69 -14.08
N ASN A 58 -31.64 4.73 -13.15
CA ASN A 58 -30.71 4.77 -12.03
C ASN A 58 -29.65 3.69 -12.22
N MET A 59 -28.38 4.07 -12.27
CA MET A 59 -27.23 3.18 -12.40
C MET A 59 -26.36 3.27 -11.16
N HIS A 60 -26.12 2.12 -10.53
CA HIS A 60 -25.17 1.94 -9.45
C HIS A 60 -23.92 1.22 -9.97
N GLN A 61 -22.76 1.87 -9.90
CA GLN A 61 -21.49 1.27 -10.31
C GLN A 61 -20.76 0.63 -9.14
N TYR A 62 -20.44 -0.66 -9.26
CA TYR A 62 -19.66 -1.41 -8.27
C TYR A 62 -18.19 -1.54 -8.69
N SER A 63 -17.29 -0.93 -7.93
CA SER A 63 -15.84 -0.94 -8.15
C SER A 63 -15.07 -1.43 -6.91
N ALA A 64 -13.78 -1.70 -7.08
CA ALA A 64 -12.87 -2.01 -5.98
C ALA A 64 -12.19 -0.75 -5.40
N ASP A 65 -12.56 0.44 -5.88
CA ASP A 65 -11.76 1.66 -5.72
C ASP A 65 -11.67 2.10 -4.25
N VAL A 66 -12.78 2.00 -3.52
CA VAL A 66 -12.84 2.34 -2.09
C VAL A 66 -11.93 1.41 -1.27
N ALA A 67 -12.02 0.10 -1.50
CA ALA A 67 -11.19 -0.89 -0.83
C ALA A 67 -9.71 -0.69 -1.17
N PHE A 68 -9.40 -0.47 -2.44
CA PHE A 68 -8.06 -0.19 -2.91
C PHE A 68 -7.48 1.08 -2.24
N PHE A 69 -8.21 2.19 -2.27
CA PHE A 69 -7.78 3.46 -1.69
C PHE A 69 -7.46 3.35 -0.19
N PHE A 70 -8.37 2.74 0.58
CA PHE A 70 -8.11 2.53 2.02
C PHE A 70 -6.92 1.61 2.25
N THR A 71 -6.71 0.58 1.43
CA THR A 71 -5.59 -0.36 1.57
C THR A 71 -4.25 0.32 1.28
N VAL A 72 -4.20 1.22 0.29
CA VAL A 72 -3.01 2.01 -0.03
C VAL A 72 -2.61 2.91 1.14
N ILE A 73 -3.57 3.66 1.70
CA ILE A 73 -3.33 4.51 2.89
C ILE A 73 -2.86 3.65 4.08
N TRP A 74 -3.57 2.55 4.33
CA TRP A 74 -3.25 1.63 5.41
C TRP A 74 -1.85 1.01 5.28
N GLY A 75 -1.43 0.65 4.06
CA GLY A 75 -0.09 0.12 3.79
C GLY A 75 1.01 1.13 4.14
N GLY A 76 0.78 2.41 3.85
CA GLY A 76 1.65 3.50 4.26
C GLY A 76 1.71 3.69 5.77
N ILE A 77 0.56 3.77 6.44
CA ILE A 77 0.48 3.92 7.91
C ILE A 77 1.16 2.74 8.62
N SER A 78 0.90 1.51 8.18
CA SER A 78 1.48 0.32 8.78
C SER A 78 3.00 0.27 8.61
N ALA A 79 3.52 0.74 7.48
CA ALA A 79 4.96 0.91 7.28
C ALA A 79 5.58 1.95 8.20
N ILE A 80 4.90 3.08 8.46
CA ILE A 80 5.34 4.07 9.45
C ILE A 80 5.38 3.43 10.85
N LEU A 81 4.33 2.72 11.25
CA LEU A 81 4.23 2.07 12.56
C LEU A 81 5.40 1.10 12.79
N LEU A 82 5.74 0.26 11.79
CA LEU A 82 6.88 -0.67 11.84
C LEU A 82 8.22 -0.01 12.15
N THR A 83 8.39 1.26 11.77
CA THR A 83 9.64 1.96 12.09
C THR A 83 9.69 2.37 13.56
N THR A 84 8.56 2.66 14.21
CA THR A 84 8.42 3.31 15.53
C THR A 84 9.20 2.63 16.67
N LYS A 85 9.64 3.42 17.67
CA LYS A 85 10.48 2.97 18.80
C LYS A 85 9.93 1.76 19.57
N GLY A 86 8.61 1.62 19.71
CA GLY A 86 7.99 0.47 20.38
C GLY A 86 8.32 -0.86 19.68
N TYR A 87 8.13 -0.90 18.36
CA TYR A 87 8.47 -2.05 17.53
C TYR A 87 9.98 -2.27 17.36
N TRP A 88 10.79 -1.23 17.56
CA TRP A 88 12.25 -1.32 17.53
C TRP A 88 12.80 -2.11 18.73
N ILE A 89 12.25 -1.91 19.93
CA ILE A 89 12.69 -2.58 21.17
C ILE A 89 12.45 -4.10 21.11
N GLU A 90 11.34 -4.54 20.51
CA GLU A 90 11.05 -5.97 20.30
C GLU A 90 12.10 -6.66 19.41
N ASN A 91 12.78 -5.91 18.52
CA ASN A 91 13.83 -6.45 17.65
C ASN A 91 15.17 -6.67 18.38
N PHE A 92 15.36 -6.18 19.62
CA PHE A 92 16.58 -6.38 20.42
C PHE A 92 16.65 -7.73 21.14
N MET A 93 15.57 -8.51 21.13
CA MET A 93 15.58 -9.86 21.71
C MET A 93 16.38 -10.88 20.87
N PHE A 94 16.82 -10.50 19.67
CA PHE A 94 17.65 -11.34 18.80
C PHE A 94 18.98 -10.64 18.47
N VAL A 95 20.02 -11.43 18.19
CA VAL A 95 21.27 -10.94 17.58
C VAL A 95 20.93 -10.45 16.18
N THR A 96 20.61 -9.16 16.04
CA THR A 96 20.15 -8.55 14.79
C THR A 96 21.16 -7.52 14.28
N ASN A 97 21.41 -7.53 12.97
CA ASN A 97 22.09 -6.43 12.29
C ASN A 97 21.03 -5.49 11.69
N ARG A 98 21.28 -4.17 11.66
CA ARG A 98 20.36 -3.16 11.09
C ARG A 98 19.90 -3.55 9.68
N LEU A 99 20.83 -3.98 8.84
CA LEU A 99 20.53 -4.41 7.48
C LEU A 99 19.57 -5.61 7.46
N SER A 100 19.78 -6.59 8.34
CA SER A 100 18.90 -7.76 8.44
C SER A 100 17.48 -7.37 8.87
N ASN A 101 17.33 -6.39 9.77
CA ASN A 101 16.03 -5.89 10.20
C ASN A 101 15.31 -5.12 9.09
N HIS A 102 16.04 -4.28 8.33
CA HIS A 102 15.45 -3.59 7.17
C HIS A 102 14.97 -4.58 6.11
N LEU A 103 15.79 -5.57 5.76
CA LEU A 103 15.40 -6.60 4.78
C LEU A 103 14.21 -7.43 5.26
N ALA A 104 14.15 -7.79 6.56
CA ALA A 104 13.01 -8.51 7.12
C ALA A 104 11.72 -7.65 7.11
N ASN A 105 11.82 -6.34 7.36
CA ASN A 105 10.69 -5.43 7.26
C ASN A 105 10.21 -5.24 5.81
N ILE A 106 11.14 -5.14 4.85
CA ILE A 106 10.80 -5.06 3.41
C ILE A 106 10.07 -6.33 2.97
N ALA A 107 10.55 -7.52 3.39
CA ALA A 107 9.89 -8.79 3.10
C ALA A 107 8.48 -8.84 3.70
N LEU A 108 8.30 -8.39 4.96
CA LEU A 108 6.99 -8.30 5.59
C LEU A 108 6.05 -7.37 4.82
N LEU A 109 6.48 -6.14 4.52
CA LEU A 109 5.67 -5.17 3.76
C LEU A 109 5.29 -5.68 2.37
N THR A 110 6.21 -6.38 1.70
CA THR A 110 5.94 -7.03 0.41
C THR A 110 4.82 -8.07 0.55
N THR A 111 4.91 -8.96 1.53
CA THR A 111 3.88 -9.99 1.74
C THR A 111 2.52 -9.41 2.10
N VAL A 112 2.50 -8.39 2.94
CA VAL A 112 1.26 -7.72 3.33
C VAL A 112 0.65 -6.95 2.16
N SER A 113 1.47 -6.36 1.29
CA SER A 113 1.00 -5.71 0.06
C SER A 113 0.39 -6.71 -0.92
N ILE A 114 0.95 -7.93 -1.02
CA ILE A 114 0.39 -9.03 -1.81
C ILE A 114 -0.99 -9.41 -1.27
N VAL A 115 -1.10 -9.67 0.02
CA VAL A 115 -2.38 -10.03 0.67
C VAL A 115 -3.39 -8.89 0.51
N GLY A 116 -2.98 -7.65 0.74
CA GLY A 116 -3.81 -6.45 0.59
C GLY A 116 -4.33 -6.24 -0.83
N GLY A 117 -3.47 -6.38 -1.85
CA GLY A 117 -3.87 -6.23 -3.24
C GLY A 117 -4.87 -7.29 -3.70
N ILE A 118 -4.65 -8.56 -3.31
CA ILE A 118 -5.59 -9.65 -3.63
C ILE A 118 -6.93 -9.41 -2.94
N THR A 119 -6.92 -9.13 -1.64
CA THR A 119 -8.16 -8.94 -0.86
C THR A 119 -8.94 -7.70 -1.28
N ALA A 120 -8.27 -6.59 -1.58
CA ALA A 120 -8.91 -5.37 -2.06
C ALA A 120 -9.65 -5.57 -3.38
N LEU A 121 -9.09 -6.35 -4.32
CA LEU A 121 -9.77 -6.67 -5.57
C LEU A 121 -10.99 -7.58 -5.33
N LEU A 122 -10.84 -8.57 -4.44
CA LEU A 122 -11.91 -9.51 -4.12
C LEU A 122 -13.14 -8.83 -3.49
N THR A 123 -12.95 -7.71 -2.79
CA THR A 123 -14.04 -6.88 -2.24
C THR A 123 -15.10 -6.51 -3.29
N LYS A 124 -14.70 -6.20 -4.53
CA LYS A 124 -15.65 -5.92 -5.62
C LYS A 124 -16.59 -7.10 -5.88
N TYR A 125 -16.02 -8.30 -5.97
CA TYR A 125 -16.81 -9.50 -6.24
C TYR A 125 -17.75 -9.85 -5.09
N VAL A 126 -17.30 -9.64 -3.85
CA VAL A 126 -18.16 -9.81 -2.67
C VAL A 126 -19.35 -8.86 -2.74
N ASN A 127 -19.15 -7.58 -3.07
CA ASN A 127 -20.25 -6.61 -3.21
C ASN A 127 -21.24 -7.00 -4.31
N VAL A 128 -20.74 -7.45 -5.47
CA VAL A 128 -21.60 -7.92 -6.57
C VAL A 128 -22.45 -9.13 -6.14
N VAL A 129 -21.86 -10.09 -5.42
CA VAL A 129 -22.59 -11.27 -4.92
C VAL A 129 -23.64 -10.88 -3.87
N ILE A 130 -23.31 -9.98 -2.95
CA ILE A 130 -24.26 -9.46 -1.96
C ILE A 130 -25.45 -8.83 -2.67
N HIS A 131 -25.20 -8.00 -3.69
CA HIS A 131 -26.26 -7.31 -4.41
C HIS A 131 -27.13 -8.27 -5.23
N TYR A 132 -26.51 -9.24 -5.91
CA TYR A 132 -27.22 -10.28 -6.66
C TYR A 132 -28.17 -11.10 -5.77
N ILE A 133 -27.82 -11.33 -4.51
CA ILE A 133 -28.66 -12.10 -3.57
C ILE A 133 -29.78 -11.24 -2.96
N LEU A 134 -29.50 -9.95 -2.69
CA LEU A 134 -30.40 -9.08 -1.94
C LEU A 134 -31.33 -8.25 -2.82
N ARG A 135 -31.00 -8.02 -4.10
CA ARG A 135 -31.77 -7.18 -5.00
C ARG A 135 -32.04 -7.89 -6.32
N ASP A 136 -33.30 -7.88 -6.75
CA ASP A 136 -33.77 -8.39 -8.05
C ASP A 136 -33.50 -7.38 -9.19
N GLU A 137 -32.39 -6.64 -9.13
CA GLU A 137 -32.00 -5.67 -10.14
C GLU A 137 -31.08 -6.33 -11.19
N PRO A 138 -31.24 -6.04 -12.49
CA PRO A 138 -30.40 -6.61 -13.54
C PRO A 138 -28.97 -6.10 -13.41
N ILE A 139 -28.02 -7.01 -13.19
CA ILE A 139 -26.59 -6.68 -13.14
C ILE A 139 -26.03 -6.70 -14.56
N ILE A 140 -25.54 -5.55 -15.01
CA ILE A 140 -24.88 -5.40 -16.30
C ILE A 140 -23.38 -5.29 -16.08
N GLN A 141 -22.62 -6.20 -16.66
CA GLN A 141 -21.17 -6.11 -16.68
C GLN A 141 -20.73 -5.26 -17.89
N LEU A 142 -20.18 -4.07 -17.64
CA LEU A 142 -19.77 -3.13 -18.69
C LEU A 142 -18.69 -3.69 -19.65
N SER A 143 -17.91 -4.68 -19.21
CA SER A 143 -16.88 -5.32 -20.03
C SER A 143 -16.69 -6.78 -19.64
N THR A 144 -16.52 -7.67 -20.62
CA THR A 144 -16.04 -9.03 -20.40
C THR A 144 -14.58 -8.94 -19.97
N LEU A 145 -14.32 -9.02 -18.67
CA LEU A 145 -12.97 -9.03 -18.13
C LEU A 145 -12.27 -10.30 -18.59
N GLU A 146 -11.24 -10.16 -19.41
CA GLU A 146 -10.35 -11.29 -19.70
C GLU A 146 -9.58 -11.66 -18.42
N SER A 147 -9.25 -12.94 -18.25
CA SER A 147 -8.48 -13.39 -17.08
C SER A 147 -7.11 -12.69 -16.97
N SER A 148 -6.58 -12.20 -18.08
CA SER A 148 -5.37 -11.37 -18.18
C SER A 148 -5.52 -10.03 -17.43
N GLU A 149 -6.65 -9.34 -17.61
CA GLU A 149 -6.93 -8.03 -17.00
C GLU A 149 -7.05 -8.13 -15.48
N LEU A 150 -7.55 -9.24 -14.96
CA LEU A 150 -7.61 -9.49 -13.52
C LEU A 150 -6.22 -9.62 -12.90
N ILE A 151 -5.33 -10.37 -13.55
CA ILE A 151 -3.96 -10.54 -13.08
C ILE A 151 -3.24 -9.19 -13.10
N VAL A 152 -3.41 -8.42 -14.17
CA VAL A 152 -2.88 -7.04 -14.28
C VAL A 152 -3.43 -6.16 -13.16
N GLY A 153 -4.74 -6.19 -12.90
CA GLY A 153 -5.37 -5.44 -11.81
C GLY A 153 -4.80 -5.78 -10.44
N VAL A 154 -4.68 -7.07 -10.11
CA VAL A 154 -4.08 -7.52 -8.83
C VAL A 154 -2.65 -7.02 -8.71
N LEU A 155 -1.82 -7.25 -9.73
CA LEU A 155 -0.41 -6.85 -9.70
C LEU A 155 -0.26 -5.34 -9.54
N THR A 156 -1.04 -4.56 -10.28
CA THR A 156 -1.09 -3.10 -10.16
C THR A 156 -1.44 -2.65 -8.75
N MET A 157 -2.46 -3.25 -8.13
CA MET A 157 -2.82 -2.95 -6.73
C MET A 157 -1.69 -3.29 -5.76
N ILE A 158 -1.05 -4.45 -5.91
CA ILE A 158 0.08 -4.87 -5.08
C ILE A 158 1.22 -3.85 -5.17
N PHE A 159 1.58 -3.42 -6.38
CA PHE A 159 2.66 -2.45 -6.57
C PHE A 159 2.33 -1.08 -5.98
N TYR A 160 1.09 -0.60 -6.10
CA TYR A 160 0.71 0.67 -5.49
C TYR A 160 0.70 0.63 -3.96
N ILE A 161 0.18 -0.45 -3.37
CA ILE A 161 0.22 -0.64 -1.92
C ILE A 161 1.68 -0.73 -1.45
N LEU A 162 2.53 -1.47 -2.17
CA LEU A 162 3.95 -1.59 -1.84
C LEU A 162 4.70 -0.27 -1.99
N LEU A 163 4.39 0.54 -3.00
CA LEU A 163 4.92 1.89 -3.17
C LEU A 163 4.53 2.78 -1.99
N ALA A 164 3.25 2.79 -1.60
CA ALA A 164 2.79 3.55 -0.44
C ALA A 164 3.46 3.07 0.86
N SER A 165 3.64 1.76 1.03
CA SER A 165 4.43 1.19 2.13
C SER A 165 5.89 1.64 2.08
N ALA A 166 6.53 1.69 0.91
CA ALA A 166 7.92 2.16 0.79
C ALA A 166 8.06 3.65 1.17
N ILE A 167 7.12 4.49 0.70
CA ILE A 167 7.05 5.92 1.08
C ILE A 167 6.84 6.06 2.59
N GLY A 168 5.87 5.35 3.15
CA GLY A 168 5.59 5.33 4.59
C GLY A 168 6.78 4.87 5.42
N TYR A 169 7.51 3.86 4.93
CA TYR A 169 8.71 3.35 5.60
C TYR A 169 9.83 4.39 5.65
N VAL A 170 10.12 5.07 4.54
CA VAL A 170 11.11 6.16 4.49
C VAL A 170 10.69 7.31 5.39
N TYR A 171 9.42 7.72 5.31
CA TYR A 171 8.86 8.77 6.15
C TYR A 171 8.98 8.43 7.63
N GLY A 172 8.69 7.18 8.02
CA GLY A 172 8.86 6.70 9.38
C GLY A 172 10.31 6.81 9.88
N ILE A 173 11.30 6.45 9.04
CA ILE A 173 12.72 6.61 9.38
C ILE A 173 13.11 8.08 9.54
N ILE A 174 12.63 8.96 8.65
CA ILE A 174 12.85 10.41 8.74
C ILE A 174 12.23 10.97 10.02
N LEU A 175 11.01 10.58 10.36
CA LEU A 175 10.32 10.99 11.60
C LEU A 175 11.12 10.63 12.85
N GLN A 176 11.78 9.47 12.84
CA GLN A 176 12.68 9.08 13.92
C GLN A 176 14.01 9.81 13.93
N TRP A 177 14.45 10.31 12.78
CA TRP A 177 15.70 11.05 12.67
C TRP A 177 15.51 12.49 13.11
N ASN A 178 14.50 13.18 12.56
CA ASN A 178 14.13 14.52 12.95
C ASN A 178 12.62 14.74 12.77
N ARG A 179 11.91 14.91 13.89
CA ARG A 179 10.46 15.17 13.90
C ARG A 179 10.08 16.45 13.16
N PHE A 180 10.95 17.46 13.20
CA PHE A 180 10.71 18.72 12.49
C PHE A 180 10.72 18.51 10.97
N ILE A 181 11.71 17.78 10.44
CA ILE A 181 11.79 17.48 9.00
C ILE A 181 10.55 16.69 8.55
N ALA A 182 10.12 15.71 9.34
CA ALA A 182 8.94 14.93 9.01
C ALA A 182 7.65 15.76 8.97
N ILE A 183 7.50 16.79 9.80
CA ILE A 183 6.34 17.71 9.74
C ILE A 183 6.46 18.69 8.58
N VAL A 184 7.67 19.15 8.27
CA VAL A 184 7.91 20.11 7.19
C VAL A 184 7.66 19.50 5.81
N ILE A 185 7.97 18.21 5.60
CA ILE A 185 7.74 17.52 4.31
C ILE A 185 6.28 17.62 3.82
N PRO A 186 5.25 17.19 4.58
CA PRO A 186 3.87 17.30 4.14
C PRO A 186 3.43 18.76 4.01
N ILE A 187 3.91 19.68 4.85
CA ILE A 187 3.63 21.12 4.72
C ILE A 187 4.20 21.67 3.41
N LEU A 188 5.42 21.28 3.02
CA LEU A 188 6.03 21.70 1.76
C LEU A 188 5.29 21.09 0.57
N LEU A 189 4.94 19.81 0.61
CA LEU A 189 4.16 19.17 -0.46
C LEU A 189 2.83 19.91 -0.66
N VAL A 190 2.05 20.10 0.41
CA VAL A 190 0.77 20.83 0.34
C VAL A 190 0.99 22.32 0.01
N GLY A 191 2.02 22.96 0.54
CA GLY A 191 2.35 24.35 0.22
C GLY A 191 2.68 24.55 -1.26
N LEU A 192 3.40 23.60 -1.86
CA LEU A 192 3.71 23.58 -3.28
C LEU A 192 2.46 23.39 -4.15
N SER A 193 1.43 22.68 -3.66
CA SER A 193 0.17 22.55 -4.40
C SER A 193 -0.64 23.85 -4.48
N PHE A 194 -0.47 24.77 -3.53
CA PHE A 194 -1.21 26.04 -3.49
C PHE A 194 -0.41 27.27 -3.92
N GLY A 195 0.92 27.24 -3.83
CA GLY A 195 1.73 28.46 -3.73
C GLY A 195 2.59 28.86 -4.94
N ILE A 196 2.77 28.02 -5.96
CA ILE A 196 3.69 28.32 -7.07
C ILE A 196 3.03 27.94 -8.39
N GLY A 197 2.45 28.93 -9.08
CA GLY A 197 2.00 28.73 -10.46
C GLY A 197 3.15 28.20 -11.32
N TYR A 198 2.86 27.21 -12.16
CA TYR A 198 3.73 26.56 -13.17
C TYR A 198 4.48 25.28 -12.81
N ILE A 199 4.40 24.74 -11.59
CA ILE A 199 4.92 23.38 -11.34
C ILE A 199 3.76 22.42 -11.21
N ASP A 200 3.32 21.87 -12.34
CA ASP A 200 2.34 20.78 -12.39
C ASP A 200 2.99 19.43 -12.01
N LEU A 201 3.67 19.42 -10.86
CA LEU A 201 4.32 18.24 -10.30
C LEU A 201 3.30 17.12 -10.09
N TYR A 202 2.07 17.48 -9.70
CA TYR A 202 1.00 16.54 -9.47
C TYR A 202 0.48 15.90 -10.77
N ALA A 203 0.20 16.68 -11.83
CA ALA A 203 -0.18 16.06 -13.09
C ALA A 203 0.99 15.28 -13.69
N THR A 204 2.23 15.77 -13.59
CA THR A 204 3.40 15.02 -14.09
C THR A 204 3.57 13.69 -13.36
N MET A 205 3.38 13.66 -12.04
CA MET A 205 3.41 12.40 -11.27
C MET A 205 2.21 11.50 -11.59
N TYR A 206 1.03 12.09 -11.78
CA TYR A 206 -0.18 11.38 -12.19
C TYR A 206 0.04 10.70 -13.55
N ASP A 207 0.50 11.44 -14.55
CA ASP A 207 0.75 10.92 -15.89
C ASP A 207 1.85 9.86 -15.88
N PHE A 208 2.92 10.05 -15.09
CA PHE A 208 4.04 9.12 -15.04
C PHE A 208 3.68 7.76 -14.43
N TYR A 209 2.85 7.74 -13.37
CA TYR A 209 2.51 6.52 -12.63
C TYR A 209 1.14 5.94 -12.99
N LEU A 210 0.12 6.76 -13.24
CA LEU A 210 -1.28 6.33 -13.40
C LEU A 210 -1.73 6.24 -14.86
N GLN A 211 -1.13 6.98 -15.80
CA GLN A 211 -1.50 6.94 -17.23
C GLN A 211 -0.60 6.05 -18.10
N GLU A 212 0.21 5.17 -17.50
CA GLU A 212 1.09 4.30 -18.28
C GLU A 212 0.29 3.20 -19.00
N THR A 213 0.37 3.17 -20.34
CA THR A 213 -0.36 2.18 -21.15
C THR A 213 0.35 0.81 -21.19
N SER A 214 1.67 0.78 -21.02
CA SER A 214 2.45 -0.46 -21.07
C SER A 214 2.66 -1.05 -19.68
N PHE A 215 2.07 -2.22 -19.46
CA PHE A 215 2.16 -2.92 -18.17
C PHE A 215 3.60 -3.26 -17.76
N LEU A 216 4.46 -3.64 -18.72
CA LEU A 216 5.86 -3.97 -18.44
C LEU A 216 6.66 -2.74 -18.00
N LEU A 217 6.46 -1.59 -18.66
CA LEU A 217 7.08 -0.33 -18.27
C LEU A 217 6.61 0.11 -16.87
N PHE A 218 5.31 -0.03 -16.59
CA PHE A 218 4.75 0.21 -15.27
C PHE A 218 5.47 -0.60 -14.18
N ILE A 219 5.63 -1.93 -14.35
CA ILE A 219 6.32 -2.77 -13.37
C ILE A 219 7.75 -2.28 -13.12
N ILE A 220 8.50 -1.97 -14.20
CA ILE A 220 9.89 -1.52 -14.07
C ILE A 220 9.95 -0.20 -13.31
N LYS A 221 9.11 0.79 -13.66
CA LYS A 221 9.03 2.08 -12.96
C LYS A 221 8.76 1.87 -11.47
N MET A 222 7.78 1.04 -11.14
CA MET A 222 7.41 0.77 -9.75
C MET A 222 8.53 0.10 -8.98
N LEU A 223 9.14 -0.96 -9.53
CA LEU A 223 10.26 -1.65 -8.89
C LEU A 223 11.46 -0.73 -8.66
N VAL A 224 11.80 0.11 -9.64
CA VAL A 224 12.90 1.08 -9.49
C VAL A 224 12.60 2.07 -8.38
N THR A 225 11.42 2.69 -8.37
CA THR A 225 11.04 3.67 -7.33
C THR A 225 11.01 3.03 -5.95
N ILE A 226 10.42 1.84 -5.80
CA ILE A 226 10.37 1.09 -4.54
C ILE A 226 11.80 0.75 -4.05
N SER A 227 12.66 0.29 -4.95
CA SER A 227 14.05 -0.07 -4.62
C SER A 227 14.85 1.16 -4.18
N VAL A 228 14.68 2.30 -4.85
CA VAL A 228 15.31 3.57 -4.48
C VAL A 228 14.85 4.01 -3.09
N LEU A 229 13.54 3.98 -2.82
CA LEU A 229 12.99 4.37 -1.53
C LEU A 229 13.51 3.48 -0.39
N PHE A 230 13.47 2.16 -0.54
CA PHE A 230 14.02 1.26 0.47
C PHE A 230 15.54 1.38 0.63
N GLY A 231 16.27 1.62 -0.46
CA GLY A 231 17.71 1.94 -0.42
C GLY A 231 18.01 3.20 0.39
N LEU A 232 17.26 4.29 0.14
CA LEU A 232 17.36 5.53 0.90
C LEU A 232 17.06 5.32 2.39
N ALA A 233 16.02 4.55 2.71
CA ALA A 233 15.69 4.16 4.08
C ALA A 233 16.87 3.49 4.81
N ILE A 234 17.54 2.53 4.17
CA ILE A 234 18.70 1.83 4.73
C ILE A 234 19.87 2.79 4.95
N VAL A 235 20.19 3.64 3.96
CA VAL A 235 21.29 4.62 4.06
C VAL A 235 21.04 5.63 5.18
N LEU A 236 19.82 6.19 5.27
CA LEU A 236 19.46 7.16 6.31
C LEU A 236 19.52 6.55 7.72
N SER A 237 19.16 5.27 7.86
CA SER A 237 19.20 4.56 9.14
C SER A 237 20.64 4.32 9.65
N ASN A 238 21.59 4.12 8.76
CA ASN A 238 22.99 3.86 9.12
C ASN A 238 23.71 5.10 9.67
N ARG A 239 23.34 6.32 9.24
CA ARG A 239 24.01 7.56 9.68
C ARG A 239 23.75 7.95 11.15
N LYS A 240 22.88 7.25 11.88
CA LYS A 240 22.59 7.51 13.31
C LYS A 240 23.71 7.07 14.27
N GLU A 241 24.88 6.65 13.79
CA GLU A 241 25.98 6.14 14.61
C GLU A 241 27.07 7.16 14.98
N GLU A 242 27.12 8.34 14.37
CA GLU A 242 28.18 9.33 14.69
C GLU A 242 27.77 10.38 15.75
N LEU A 243 26.53 10.33 16.27
CA LEU A 243 26.02 11.30 17.26
C LEU A 243 25.46 10.62 18.52
N LYS A 244 26.23 9.68 19.07
CA LYS A 244 26.14 9.29 20.47
C LYS A 244 27.51 9.27 21.12
#